data_AF-A0A7S0WPM5-F1
#
_entry.id   AF-A0A7S0WPM5-F1
#
_cell.length_a   1.000
_cell.length_b   1.000
_cell.length_c   1.000
_cell.angle_alpha   90.00
_cell.angle_beta   90.00
_cell.angle_gamma   90.00
#
_symmetry.space_group_name_H-M   'P 1'
#
loop_
_entity.id
_entity.type
_entity.pdbx_description
1 polymer ?
#
loop_
_entity_poly.entity_id
_entity_poly.type
_entity_poly.pdbx_seq_one_letter_code
_entity_poly.pdbx_strand_id
1 'polypeptide(L)'
;MSFANGVEFSETVDMVFHNVEYLLTVAAVKDDTLCVEVEQKSDGARWRGDFTSRYIEDITAKTGNYKKYGVFVKMLLTAVTEESDSVFVDLLTYNDLELLKNRKMRGQAAPPSRNPPNNKRYLILTYAAEFDRVHYPLPLIFEDTPDPETLKATIRRLRAELDARGK
;
A
#
# COMPACT_ATOMS: atom_id res chain seq x y z
N MET A 1 17.15 -1.63 2.00
CA MET A 1 16.58 -0.47 2.71
C MET A 1 17.43 0.74 2.38
N SER A 2 17.13 1.44 1.28
CA SER A 2 17.79 2.68 0.90
C SER A 2 16.80 3.85 0.99
N PHE A 3 16.23 4.07 2.17
CA PHE A 3 15.73 5.41 2.51
C PHE A 3 16.93 6.25 2.95
N ALA A 4 17.78 6.61 2.00
CA ALA A 4 18.98 7.38 2.28
C ALA A 4 18.62 8.86 2.45
N ASN A 5 18.64 9.31 3.71
CA ASN A 5 18.48 10.68 4.22
C ASN A 5 17.04 11.20 4.35
N GLY A 6 16.59 11.38 5.61
CA GLY A 6 15.42 12.19 5.93
C GLY A 6 14.18 11.43 6.40
N VAL A 7 14.26 10.15 6.74
CA VAL A 7 13.15 9.42 7.36
C VAL A 7 12.90 9.95 8.76
N GLU A 8 11.68 10.42 9.02
CA GLU A 8 11.23 10.80 10.37
C GLU A 8 10.70 9.58 11.12
N PHE A 9 10.00 8.68 10.43
CA PHE A 9 9.70 7.33 10.91
C PHE A 9 9.54 6.37 9.74
N SER A 10 9.73 5.07 10.00
CA SER A 10 9.47 4.00 9.05
C SER A 10 9.08 2.75 9.81
N GLU A 11 7.96 2.14 9.40
CA GLU A 11 7.44 0.89 9.94
C GLU A 11 7.22 -0.11 8.81
N THR A 12 7.56 -1.37 9.06
CA THR A 12 7.41 -2.46 8.09
C THR A 12 6.72 -3.62 8.76
N VAL A 13 5.60 -4.06 8.18
CA VAL A 13 4.76 -5.12 8.74
C VAL A 13 4.45 -6.19 7.69
N ASP A 14 4.24 -7.41 8.17
CA ASP A 14 3.74 -8.52 7.37
C ASP A 14 2.22 -8.41 7.25
N MET A 15 1.69 -8.43 6.02
CA MET A 15 0.25 -8.39 5.77
C MET A 15 -0.16 -9.42 4.73
N VAL A 16 -1.38 -9.93 4.86
CA VAL A 16 -1.98 -10.84 3.89
C VAL A 16 -3.16 -10.14 3.24
N PHE A 17 -3.06 -9.91 1.93
CA PHE A 17 -4.15 -9.36 1.12
C PHE A 17 -4.57 -10.40 0.10
N HIS A 18 -5.86 -10.74 0.07
CA HIS A 18 -6.41 -11.69 -0.91
C HIS A 18 -5.64 -13.02 -1.00
N ASN A 19 -5.26 -13.57 0.17
CA ASN A 19 -4.48 -14.82 0.29
C ASN A 19 -3.03 -14.76 -0.25
N VAL A 20 -2.49 -13.55 -0.45
CA VAL A 20 -1.10 -13.33 -0.85
C VAL A 20 -0.37 -12.55 0.25
N GLU A 21 0.84 -12.98 0.58
CA GLU A 21 1.67 -12.38 1.62
C GLU A 21 2.53 -11.23 1.09
N TYR A 22 2.53 -10.12 1.83
CA TYR A 22 3.27 -8.91 1.51
C TYR A 22 4.04 -8.39 2.72
N LEU A 23 5.10 -7.64 2.43
CA LEU A 23 5.72 -6.70 3.34
C LEU A 23 5.20 -5.30 2.98
N LEU A 24 4.42 -4.70 3.87
CA LEU A 24 3.98 -3.32 3.74
C LEU A 24 4.90 -2.42 4.56
N THR A 25 5.53 -1.45 3.90
CA THR A 25 6.36 -0.42 4.52
C THR A 25 5.66 0.93 4.42
N VAL A 26 5.52 1.61 5.55
CA VAL A 26 4.98 2.96 5.66
C VAL A 26 6.05 3.83 6.31
N ALA A 27 6.47 4.89 5.62
CA ALA A 27 7.46 5.82 6.13
C ALA A 27 7.02 7.26 5.90
N ALA A 28 7.26 8.15 6.86
CA ALA A 28 7.28 9.58 6.57
C ALA A 28 8.72 10.05 6.44
N VAL A 29 8.95 10.85 5.42
CA VAL A 29 10.22 11.53 5.18
C VAL A 29 10.04 13.04 5.31
N LYS A 30 11.16 13.76 5.40
CA LYS A 30 11.22 15.23 5.43
C LYS A 30 10.34 15.85 4.34
N ASP A 31 9.86 17.06 4.62
CA ASP A 31 8.90 17.81 3.80
C ASP A 31 7.49 17.21 3.75
N ASP A 32 7.06 16.55 4.84
CA ASP A 32 5.74 15.96 5.00
C ASP A 32 5.33 15.05 3.83
N THR A 33 6.24 14.14 3.43
CA THR A 33 5.98 13.17 2.37
C THR A 33 5.82 11.78 2.95
N LEU A 34 4.68 11.14 2.65
CA LEU A 34 4.37 9.77 3.02
C LEU A 34 4.82 8.84 1.90
N CYS A 35 5.78 7.97 2.20
CA CYS A 35 6.22 6.89 1.35
C CYS A 35 5.52 5.58 1.75
N VAL A 36 4.93 4.90 0.78
CA VAL A 36 4.30 3.59 0.95
C VAL A 36 4.91 2.63 -0.05
N GLU A 37 5.39 1.49 0.44
CA GLU A 37 5.95 0.42 -0.38
C GLU A 37 5.28 -0.91 0.00
N VAL A 38 4.90 -1.70 -1.00
CA VAL A 38 4.48 -3.10 -0.81
C VAL A 38 5.39 -4.01 -1.61
N GLU A 39 5.98 -5.00 -0.95
CA GLU A 39 6.77 -6.07 -1.56
C GLU A 39 6.02 -7.39 -1.43
N GLN A 40 5.78 -8.09 -2.52
CA GLN A 40 5.21 -9.43 -2.51
C GLN A 40 6.28 -10.45 -2.12
N LYS A 41 6.01 -11.26 -1.09
CA LYS A 41 7.02 -12.19 -0.57
C LYS A 41 7.38 -13.32 -1.53
N SER A 42 6.45 -13.74 -2.39
CA SER A 42 6.64 -14.91 -3.24
C SER A 42 7.65 -14.70 -4.38
N ASP A 43 7.69 -13.50 -4.95
CA ASP A 43 8.49 -13.17 -6.14
C ASP A 43 9.31 -11.88 -5.98
N GLY A 44 9.19 -11.17 -4.86
CA GLY A 44 9.90 -9.93 -4.59
C GLY A 44 9.41 -8.75 -5.41
N ALA A 45 8.26 -8.88 -6.10
CA ALA A 45 7.65 -7.80 -6.86
C ALA A 45 7.31 -6.63 -5.93
N ARG A 46 7.61 -5.39 -6.35
CA ARG A 46 7.48 -4.19 -5.51
C ARG A 46 6.62 -3.14 -6.15
N TRP A 47 5.82 -2.47 -5.32
CA TRP A 47 5.06 -1.29 -5.70
C TRP A 47 5.27 -0.18 -4.69
N ARG A 48 5.49 1.04 -5.18
CA ARG A 48 5.79 2.19 -4.35
C ARG A 48 4.97 3.42 -4.75
N GLY A 49 4.66 4.25 -3.76
CA GLY A 49 4.09 5.58 -3.96
C GLY A 49 4.65 6.56 -2.93
N ASP A 50 4.99 7.75 -3.39
CA ASP A 50 5.39 8.87 -2.54
C ASP A 50 4.32 9.97 -2.63
N PHE A 51 3.76 10.38 -1.50
CA PHE A 51 2.59 11.24 -1.41
C PHE A 51 2.88 12.45 -0.53
N THR A 52 2.88 13.65 -1.11
CA THR A 52 3.03 14.89 -0.35
C THR A 52 1.81 15.13 0.55
N SER A 53 2.00 15.88 1.63
CA SER A 53 0.91 16.34 2.51
C SER A 53 -0.26 16.94 1.75
N ARG A 54 0.03 17.81 0.77
CA ARG A 54 -0.98 18.40 -0.11
C ARG A 54 -1.77 17.34 -0.88
N TYR A 55 -1.10 16.33 -1.44
CA TYR A 55 -1.79 15.27 -2.17
C TYR A 55 -2.74 14.50 -1.25
N ILE A 56 -2.27 14.11 -0.06
CA ILE A 56 -3.06 13.39 0.94
C ILE A 56 -4.30 14.20 1.36
N GLU A 57 -4.12 15.48 1.62
CA GLU A 57 -5.20 16.38 1.99
C GLU A 57 -6.21 16.56 0.84
N ASP A 58 -5.73 16.69 -0.41
CA ASP A 58 -6.58 16.80 -1.59
C ASP A 58 -7.40 15.51 -1.83
N ILE A 59 -6.81 14.31 -1.69
CA ILE A 59 -7.57 13.06 -1.88
C ILE A 59 -8.62 12.88 -0.79
N THR A 60 -8.32 13.26 0.46
CA THR A 60 -9.28 13.11 1.56
C THR A 60 -10.42 14.13 1.47
N ALA A 61 -10.14 15.33 0.95
CA ALA A 61 -11.18 16.30 0.62
C ALA A 61 -12.12 15.77 -0.49
N LYS A 62 -11.56 15.15 -1.54
CA LYS A 62 -12.34 14.60 -2.67
C LYS A 62 -13.27 13.45 -2.29
N THR A 63 -12.98 12.73 -1.20
CA THR A 63 -13.86 11.67 -0.70
C THR A 63 -14.97 12.20 0.23
N GLY A 64 -15.03 13.52 0.46
CA GLY A 64 -16.03 14.16 1.32
C GLY A 64 -15.72 14.06 2.81
N ASN A 65 -14.57 13.49 3.19
CA ASN A 65 -14.17 13.30 4.58
C ASN A 65 -12.69 13.68 4.76
N TYR A 66 -12.44 15.00 4.82
CA TYR A 66 -11.11 15.58 4.91
C TYR A 66 -10.34 15.08 6.14
N LYS A 67 -9.03 14.87 5.96
CA LYS A 67 -8.06 14.58 7.01
C LYS A 67 -6.81 15.39 6.76
N LYS A 68 -6.32 16.07 7.79
CA LYS A 68 -4.97 16.67 7.78
C LYS A 68 -3.93 15.57 7.60
N TYR A 69 -2.82 15.89 6.94
CA TYR A 69 -1.74 14.93 6.67
C TYR A 69 -1.34 14.10 7.90
N GLY A 70 -0.96 14.74 9.01
CA GLY A 70 -0.52 14.02 10.21
C GLY A 70 -1.59 13.12 10.86
N VAL A 71 -2.88 13.41 10.65
CA VAL A 71 -3.97 12.53 11.10
C VAL A 71 -4.08 11.32 10.17
N PHE A 72 -4.00 11.54 8.86
CA PHE A 72 -4.03 10.47 7.87
C PHE A 72 -2.87 9.48 8.07
N VAL A 73 -1.66 9.99 8.32
CA VAL A 73 -0.49 9.15 8.60
C VAL A 73 -0.69 8.30 9.84
N LYS A 74 -1.24 8.87 10.92
CA LYS A 74 -1.57 8.10 12.14
C LYS A 74 -2.65 7.05 11.87
N MET A 75 -3.69 7.39 11.12
CA MET A 75 -4.72 6.43 10.72
C MET A 75 -4.12 5.26 9.95
N LEU A 76 -3.25 5.54 8.98
CA LEU A 76 -2.57 4.51 8.22
C LEU A 76 -1.66 3.65 9.10
N LEU A 77 -0.91 4.27 10.02
CA LEU A 77 -0.05 3.54 10.94
C LEU A 77 -0.87 2.60 11.83
N THR A 78 -1.92 3.11 12.49
CA THR A 78 -2.85 2.30 13.28
C THR A 78 -3.43 1.16 12.45
N ALA A 79 -3.83 1.40 11.20
CA ALA A 79 -4.40 0.38 10.33
C ALA A 79 -3.44 -0.77 9.96
N VAL A 80 -2.12 -0.55 10.08
CA VAL A 80 -1.10 -1.55 9.73
C VAL A 80 -0.43 -2.17 10.95
N THR A 81 -0.41 -1.49 12.09
CA THR A 81 0.20 -1.99 13.34
C THR A 81 -0.80 -2.52 14.35
N GLU A 82 -2.04 -2.04 14.32
CA GLU A 82 -3.09 -2.38 15.27
C GLU A 82 -4.28 -3.01 14.53
N GLU A 83 -4.94 -3.96 15.18
CA GLU A 83 -6.21 -4.47 14.70
C GLU A 83 -7.31 -3.49 15.14
N SER A 84 -7.84 -2.71 14.19
CA SER A 84 -8.90 -1.73 14.45
C SER A 84 -10.09 -1.99 13.53
N ASP A 85 -11.28 -2.10 14.13
CA ASP A 85 -12.53 -2.24 13.39
C ASP A 85 -12.89 -0.97 12.58
N SER A 86 -12.35 0.18 13.00
CA SER A 86 -12.68 1.48 12.43
C SER A 86 -11.71 1.95 11.36
N VAL A 87 -10.47 1.43 11.35
CA VAL A 87 -9.45 1.80 10.37
C VAL A 87 -8.65 0.58 9.96
N PHE A 88 -8.69 0.25 8.68
CA PHE A 88 -7.99 -0.91 8.14
C PHE A 88 -7.54 -0.63 6.70
N VAL A 89 -6.59 -1.42 6.22
CA VAL A 89 -6.09 -1.34 4.85
C VAL A 89 -6.47 -2.56 4.04
N ASP A 90 -6.59 -2.37 2.73
CA ASP A 90 -6.70 -3.44 1.74
C ASP A 90 -5.83 -3.11 0.52
N LEU A 91 -5.44 -4.11 -0.27
CA LEU A 91 -4.60 -3.94 -1.46
C LEU A 91 -5.31 -4.51 -2.68
N LEU A 92 -5.65 -3.63 -3.64
CA LEU A 92 -6.43 -3.98 -4.82
C LEU A 92 -5.64 -3.78 -6.11
N THR A 93 -5.90 -4.63 -7.10
CA THR A 93 -5.48 -4.41 -8.49
C THR A 93 -6.50 -3.55 -9.23
N TYR A 94 -6.13 -3.06 -10.42
CA TYR A 94 -7.09 -2.39 -11.30
C TYR A 94 -8.30 -3.29 -11.64
N ASN A 95 -8.08 -4.59 -11.83
CA ASN A 95 -9.16 -5.53 -12.13
C ASN A 95 -10.12 -5.69 -10.94
N ASP A 96 -9.61 -5.72 -9.71
CA ASP A 96 -10.45 -5.80 -8.51
C ASP A 96 -11.32 -4.55 -8.34
N LEU A 97 -10.78 -3.37 -8.64
CA LEU A 97 -11.55 -2.12 -8.64
C LEU A 97 -12.69 -2.15 -9.66
N GLU A 98 -12.46 -2.63 -10.87
CA GLU A 98 -13.50 -2.79 -11.90
C GLU A 98 -14.57 -3.80 -11.45
N LEU A 99 -14.17 -4.92 -10.84
CA LEU A 99 -15.10 -5.90 -10.29
C LEU A 99 -15.96 -5.33 -9.15
N LEU A 100 -15.38 -4.51 -8.26
CA LEU A 100 -16.11 -3.84 -7.19
C LEU A 100 -17.12 -2.82 -7.75
N LYS A 101 -16.75 -2.09 -8.81
CA LYS A 101 -17.64 -1.14 -9.49
C LYS A 101 -18.81 -1.86 -10.16
N ASN A 102 -18.56 -2.99 -10.83
CA ASN A 102 -19.59 -3.79 -11.47
C ASN A 102 -20.49 -4.53 -10.47
N ARG A 103 -19.99 -4.92 -9.29
CA ARG A 103 -20.84 -5.49 -8.24
C ARG A 103 -21.78 -4.45 -7.62
N LYS A 104 -21.36 -3.18 -7.52
CA LYS A 104 -22.24 -2.07 -7.11
C LYS A 104 -23.30 -1.73 -8.17
N MET A 105 -23.01 -1.95 -9.45
CA MET A 105 -23.95 -1.82 -10.57
C MET A 105 -24.51 -3.19 -11.00
N ARG A 106 -25.47 -3.75 -10.25
CA ARG A 106 -26.07 -5.07 -10.51
C ARG A 106 -26.36 -5.33 -12.02
N GLY A 107 -25.64 -6.29 -12.63
CA GLY A 107 -26.23 -7.23 -13.59
C GLY A 107 -25.77 -7.22 -15.06
N GLN A 108 -24.77 -6.46 -15.49
CA GLN A 108 -24.28 -6.54 -16.87
C GLN A 108 -22.95 -7.29 -16.95
N ALA A 109 -22.94 -8.40 -17.69
CA ALA A 109 -21.75 -9.20 -17.97
C ALA A 109 -20.71 -8.32 -18.68
N ALA A 110 -19.54 -8.17 -18.06
CA ALA A 110 -18.43 -7.44 -18.65
C ALA A 110 -17.82 -8.28 -19.79
N PRO A 111 -17.41 -7.65 -20.92
CA PRO A 111 -16.57 -8.31 -21.90
C PRO A 111 -15.22 -8.68 -21.27
N PRO A 112 -14.50 -9.68 -21.80
CA PRO A 112 -13.21 -10.09 -21.25
C PRO A 112 -12.25 -8.90 -21.26
N SER A 113 -11.85 -8.46 -20.07
CA SER A 113 -10.87 -7.40 -19.87
C SER A 113 -9.56 -7.81 -20.53
N ARG A 114 -9.11 -7.03 -21.52
CA ARG A 114 -7.71 -7.07 -21.97
C ARG A 114 -6.89 -6.57 -20.79
N ASN A 115 -6.08 -7.43 -20.18
CA ASN A 115 -5.13 -7.06 -19.14
C ASN A 115 -4.42 -5.76 -19.55
N PRO A 116 -4.70 -4.63 -18.89
CA PRO A 116 -3.94 -3.44 -19.18
C PRO A 116 -2.48 -3.74 -18.80
N PRO A 117 -1.48 -3.22 -19.52
CA PRO A 117 -0.05 -3.38 -19.20
C PRO A 117 0.35 -2.69 -17.89
N ASN A 118 -0.63 -2.24 -17.10
CA ASN A 118 -0.47 -1.39 -15.94
C ASN A 118 -0.55 -2.27 -14.68
N ASN A 119 0.61 -2.76 -14.25
CA ASN A 119 0.77 -3.50 -12.98
C ASN A 119 0.61 -2.56 -11.77
N LYS A 120 -0.30 -1.57 -11.80
CA LYS A 120 -0.55 -0.68 -10.65
C LYS A 120 -1.35 -1.40 -9.58
N ARG A 121 -1.06 -1.05 -8.33
CA ARG A 121 -1.83 -1.47 -7.17
C ARG A 121 -2.39 -0.25 -6.47
N TYR A 122 -3.43 -0.46 -5.69
CA TYR A 122 -4.06 0.58 -4.90
C TYR A 122 -4.15 0.10 -3.47
N LEU A 123 -3.38 0.73 -2.58
CA LEU A 123 -3.57 0.55 -1.14
C LEU A 123 -4.77 1.40 -0.72
N ILE A 124 -5.79 0.76 -0.16
CA ILE A 124 -7.04 1.41 0.22
C ILE A 124 -7.06 1.54 1.74
N LEU A 125 -6.86 2.75 2.25
CA LEU A 125 -7.16 3.02 3.65
C LEU A 125 -8.68 3.20 3.78
N THR A 126 -9.32 2.38 4.61
CA THR A 126 -10.75 2.47 4.88
C THR A 126 -10.96 3.01 6.29
N TYR A 127 -11.76 4.08 6.39
CA TYR A 127 -12.28 4.58 7.65
C TYR A 127 -13.77 4.20 7.76
N ALA A 128 -14.12 3.41 8.76
CA ALA A 128 -15.48 2.95 9.05
C ALA A 128 -15.91 3.47 10.44
N ALA A 129 -16.76 4.48 10.43
CA ALA A 129 -17.50 4.94 11.61
C ALA A 129 -18.94 4.38 11.57
N GLU A 130 -19.71 4.58 12.64
CA GLU A 130 -21.06 4.02 12.80
C GLU A 130 -22.01 4.31 11.63
N PHE A 131 -21.86 5.47 10.98
CA PHE A 131 -22.72 5.91 9.88
C PHE A 131 -21.96 6.27 8.60
N ASP A 132 -20.63 6.19 8.62
CA ASP A 132 -19.78 6.61 7.50
C ASP A 132 -18.75 5.54 7.16
N ARG A 133 -18.63 5.21 5.89
CA ARG A 133 -17.55 4.37 5.37
C ARG A 133 -16.88 5.06 4.21
N VAL A 134 -15.63 5.45 4.41
CA VAL A 134 -14.85 6.24 3.46
C VAL A 134 -13.60 5.47 3.05
N HIS A 135 -13.30 5.46 1.76
CA HIS A 135 -12.13 4.80 1.20
C HIS A 135 -11.18 5.85 0.61
N TYR A 136 -9.92 5.80 1.00
CA TYR A 136 -8.86 6.66 0.51
C TYR A 136 -7.86 5.82 -0.32
N PRO A 137 -7.98 5.82 -1.66
CA PRO A 137 -7.10 5.02 -2.51
C PRO A 137 -5.74 5.70 -2.69
N LEU A 138 -4.67 4.97 -2.39
CA LEU A 138 -3.28 5.35 -2.62
C LEU A 138 -2.71 4.53 -3.80
N PRO A 139 -2.50 5.14 -4.97
CA PRO A 139 -1.97 4.43 -6.13
C PRO A 139 -0.48 4.14 -5.97
N LEU A 140 -0.10 2.88 -6.07
CA LEU A 140 1.26 2.39 -6.03
C LEU A 140 1.71 1.91 -7.42
N ILE A 141 2.88 2.37 -7.83
CA ILE A 141 3.47 2.09 -9.14
C ILE A 141 4.43 0.91 -9.01
N PHE A 142 4.36 -0.03 -9.95
CA PHE A 142 5.28 -1.16 -9.99
C PHE A 142 6.71 -0.69 -10.26
N GLU A 143 7.65 -1.22 -9.50
CA GLU A 143 9.07 -0.92 -9.66
C GLU A 143 9.72 -1.98 -10.57
N ASP A 144 9.77 -1.69 -11.88
CA ASP A 144 10.30 -2.60 -12.91
C ASP A 144 11.82 -2.86 -12.76
N THR A 145 12.55 -1.96 -12.11
CA THR A 145 14.00 -2.08 -11.84
C THR A 145 14.29 -1.72 -10.39
N PRO A 146 14.44 -2.69 -9.49
CA PRO A 146 14.81 -2.41 -8.11
C PRO A 146 16.21 -1.78 -8.06
N ASP A 147 16.35 -0.70 -7.28
CA ASP A 147 17.64 -0.07 -6.98
C ASP A 147 18.70 -1.13 -6.61
N PRO A 148 19.92 -1.08 -7.18
CA PRO A 148 21.00 -2.03 -6.85
C PRO A 148 21.26 -2.23 -5.36
N GLU A 149 21.07 -1.20 -4.51
CA GLU A 149 21.21 -1.34 -3.05
C GLU A 149 20.08 -2.16 -2.43
N THR A 150 18.87 -2.01 -2.95
CA THR A 150 17.70 -2.82 -2.59
C THR A 150 17.92 -4.28 -2.94
N LEU A 151 18.39 -4.58 -4.15
CA LEU A 151 18.74 -5.94 -4.57
C LEU A 151 19.79 -6.57 -3.65
N LYS A 152 20.86 -5.82 -3.31
CA LYS A 152 21.88 -6.29 -2.36
C LYS A 152 21.31 -6.58 -0.97
N ALA A 153 20.38 -5.74 -0.48
CA ALA A 153 19.74 -5.95 0.81
C ALA A 153 18.87 -7.23 0.80
N THR A 154 18.09 -7.45 -0.26
CA THR A 154 17.29 -8.68 -0.44
C THR A 154 18.19 -9.91 -0.47
N ILE A 155 19.31 -9.88 -1.20
CA ILE A 155 20.28 -10.98 -1.23
C ILE A 155 20.83 -11.27 0.18
N ARG A 156 21.14 -10.24 0.98
CA ARG A 156 21.61 -10.42 2.36
C ARG A 156 20.55 -11.09 3.24
N ARG A 157 19.28 -10.65 3.14
CA ARG A 157 18.15 -11.25 3.89
C ARG A 157 17.96 -12.72 3.52
N LEU A 158 17.86 -13.02 2.22
CA LEU A 158 17.65 -14.39 1.73
C LEU A 158 18.81 -15.33 2.13
N ARG A 159 20.05 -14.85 2.12
CA ARG A 159 21.21 -15.63 2.59
C ARG A 159 21.11 -15.93 4.09
N ALA A 160 20.74 -14.94 4.90
CA ALA A 160 20.57 -15.13 6.34
C ALA A 160 19.44 -16.14 6.67
N GLU A 161 18.34 -16.11 5.92
CA GLU A 161 17.23 -17.08 6.08
C GLU A 161 17.65 -18.51 5.69
N LEU A 162 18.43 -18.67 4.62
CA LEU A 162 18.96 -19.98 4.21
C LEU A 162 19.95 -20.53 5.24
N ASP A 163 20.83 -19.69 5.79
CA ASP A 163 21.78 -20.09 6.83
C ASP A 163 21.05 -20.47 8.14
N ALA A 164 19.97 -19.75 8.48
CA ALA A 164 19.15 -20.05 9.66
C ALA A 164 18.35 -21.35 9.54
N ARG A 165 17.94 -21.74 8.31
CA ARG A 165 17.28 -23.02 8.02
C ARG A 165 18.24 -24.21 7.90
N GLY A 166 19.54 -23.96 7.78
CA GLY A 166 20.58 -24.99 7.69
C GLY A 166 21.13 -25.48 9.03
N LYS A 167 20.59 -24.99 10.16
CA LYS A 167 20.83 -25.48 11.53
C LYS A 167 19.64 -26.28 12.03
#